data_AF-Q0QD90-F1
#
_entry.id   AF-Q0QD90-F1
#
_cell.length_a   1.000
_cell.length_b   1.000
_cell.length_c   1.000
_cell.angle_alpha   90.00
_cell.angle_beta   90.00
_cell.angle_gamma   90.00
#
_symmetry.space_group_name_H-M   'P 1'
#
loop_
_entity.id
_entity.type
_entity.pdbx_description
1 polymer ?
#
loop_
_entity_poly.entity_id
_entity_poly.type
_entity_poly.pdbx_seq_one_letter_code
_entity_poly.pdbx_strand_id
1 'polypeptide(L)'
;VIETTSGTIMADRALIACNGYIGNLEPVTASHVMPIRSFIGATTVLHDHPEILPGGESVDDSRFVVRYFRKSKDGRLLFGGREAYTADNPRDISAHIRRQICEIYPDLTDIEITHAWGGSVGITMPRQPFCREVMPGVTTIGGY
;
A
#
# COMPACT_ATOMS: atom_id res chain seq x y z
N VAL A 1 -7.39 -21.88 -21.38
CA VAL A 1 -7.04 -20.92 -22.46
C VAL A 1 -7.21 -19.53 -21.90
N ILE A 2 -6.24 -18.64 -22.10
CA ILE A 2 -6.30 -17.23 -21.67
C ILE A 2 -6.24 -16.38 -22.93
N GLU A 3 -7.21 -15.49 -23.10
CA GLU A 3 -7.30 -14.58 -24.25
C GLU A 3 -6.82 -13.19 -23.84
N THR A 4 -5.99 -12.58 -24.68
CA THR A 4 -5.53 -11.20 -24.53
C THR A 4 -5.82 -10.43 -25.81
N THR A 5 -5.63 -9.12 -25.79
CA THR A 5 -5.76 -8.27 -27.00
C THR A 5 -4.71 -8.58 -28.07
N SER A 6 -3.63 -9.28 -27.73
CA SER A 6 -2.52 -9.60 -28.63
C SER A 6 -2.41 -11.09 -28.98
N GLY A 7 -3.29 -11.95 -28.45
CA GLY A 7 -3.32 -13.37 -28.81
C GLY A 7 -3.84 -14.27 -27.71
N THR A 8 -3.47 -15.55 -27.80
CA THR A 8 -3.98 -16.61 -26.95
C THR A 8 -2.84 -17.36 -26.28
N ILE A 9 -2.96 -17.61 -24.99
CA ILE A 9 -2.02 -18.39 -24.20
C ILE A 9 -2.71 -19.68 -23.74
N MET A 10 -2.03 -20.81 -23.94
CA MET A 10 -2.44 -22.11 -23.42
C MET A 10 -1.45 -22.56 -22.35
N ALA A 11 -1.98 -23.03 -21.23
CA ALA A 11 -1.18 -23.54 -20.11
C ALA A 11 -2.00 -24.58 -19.33
N ASP A 12 -1.31 -25.56 -18.76
CA ASP A 12 -1.93 -26.58 -17.88
C ASP A 12 -2.27 -26.01 -16.50
N ARG A 13 -1.56 -24.96 -16.08
CA ARG A 13 -1.74 -24.26 -14.80
C ARG A 13 -1.68 -22.76 -14.98
N ALA A 14 -2.45 -22.03 -14.17
CA ALA A 14 -2.44 -20.57 -14.15
C ALA A 14 -2.54 -20.02 -12.71
N LEU A 15 -1.91 -18.86 -12.48
CA LEU A 15 -1.98 -18.13 -11.22
C LEU A 15 -2.56 -16.73 -11.47
N ILE A 16 -3.67 -16.44 -10.81
CA ILE A 16 -4.27 -15.11 -10.76
C ILE A 16 -3.66 -14.36 -9.58
N ALA A 17 -2.77 -13.41 -9.85
CA ALA A 17 -2.04 -12.63 -8.84
C ALA A 17 -2.32 -11.12 -8.98
N CYS A 18 -3.57 -10.76 -9.27
CA CYS A 18 -3.96 -9.38 -9.54
C CYS A 18 -4.25 -8.55 -8.27
N ASN A 19 -4.38 -9.19 -7.10
CA ASN A 19 -4.68 -8.56 -5.81
C ASN A 19 -5.77 -7.47 -5.92
N GLY A 20 -5.56 -6.27 -5.36
CA GLY A 20 -6.50 -5.14 -5.43
C GLY A 20 -6.73 -4.55 -6.83
N TYR A 21 -6.15 -5.13 -7.89
CA TYR A 21 -6.35 -4.72 -9.27
C TYR A 21 -7.13 -5.74 -10.10
N ILE A 22 -7.71 -6.76 -9.45
CA ILE A 22 -8.39 -7.86 -10.15
C ILE A 22 -9.61 -7.43 -10.96
N GLY A 23 -10.29 -6.36 -10.56
CA GLY A 23 -11.53 -5.93 -11.21
C GLY A 23 -12.53 -7.09 -11.28
N ASN A 24 -12.99 -7.41 -12.50
CA ASN A 24 -13.93 -8.49 -12.74
C ASN A 24 -13.29 -9.71 -13.44
N LEU A 25 -11.95 -9.83 -13.40
CA LEU A 25 -11.23 -10.89 -14.12
C LEU A 25 -11.66 -12.31 -13.69
N GLU A 26 -11.86 -12.52 -12.38
CA GLU A 26 -12.32 -13.79 -11.84
C GLU A 26 -13.31 -13.53 -10.67
N PRO A 27 -14.59 -13.90 -10.81
CA PRO A 27 -15.66 -13.50 -9.87
C PRO A 27 -15.48 -13.99 -8.43
N VAL A 28 -14.90 -15.18 -8.22
CA VAL A 28 -14.71 -15.71 -6.86
C VAL A 28 -13.69 -14.87 -6.11
N THR A 29 -12.56 -14.56 -6.73
CA THR A 29 -11.54 -13.71 -6.14
C THR A 29 -12.04 -12.27 -5.97
N ALA A 30 -12.71 -11.72 -6.99
CA ALA A 30 -13.24 -10.36 -6.95
C ALA A 30 -14.26 -10.13 -5.81
N SER A 31 -15.01 -11.16 -5.43
CA SER A 31 -15.95 -11.09 -4.29
C SER A 31 -15.28 -11.24 -2.92
N HIS A 32 -14.00 -11.60 -2.85
CA HIS A 32 -13.26 -11.81 -1.60
C HIS A 32 -12.12 -10.81 -1.37
N VAL A 33 -11.59 -10.19 -2.43
CA VAL A 33 -10.50 -9.20 -2.36
C VAL A 33 -11.02 -7.80 -2.66
N MET A 34 -11.16 -6.99 -1.63
CA MET A 34 -11.60 -5.61 -1.71
C MET A 34 -10.41 -4.66 -1.91
N PRO A 35 -10.39 -3.83 -2.96
CA PRO A 35 -9.38 -2.79 -3.10
C PRO A 35 -9.64 -1.63 -2.14
N ILE A 36 -8.62 -1.25 -1.36
CA ILE A 36 -8.60 0.00 -0.59
C ILE A 36 -7.42 0.87 -1.05
N ARG A 37 -7.52 2.18 -0.83
CA ARG A 37 -6.45 3.11 -1.16
C ARG A 37 -5.55 3.36 0.06
N SER A 38 -4.25 3.14 -0.11
CA SER A 38 -3.23 3.47 0.88
C SER A 38 -2.31 4.55 0.33
N PHE A 39 -1.94 5.50 1.19
CA PHE A 39 -1.16 6.67 0.82
C PHE A 39 0.07 6.83 1.71
N ILE A 40 1.13 7.35 1.09
CA ILE A 40 2.43 7.56 1.72
C ILE A 40 3.05 8.87 1.21
N GLY A 41 3.83 9.52 2.08
CA GLY A 41 4.58 10.73 1.77
C GLY A 41 6.06 10.56 2.08
N ALA A 42 6.90 11.37 1.44
CA ALA A 42 8.32 11.45 1.72
C ALA A 42 8.73 12.89 2.00
N THR A 43 9.52 13.09 3.05
CA THR A 43 10.10 14.39 3.38
C THR A 43 11.23 14.77 2.41
N THR A 44 11.80 15.95 2.57
CA THR A 44 13.19 16.20 2.16
C THR A 44 14.15 15.26 2.92
N VAL A 45 15.41 15.17 2.49
CA VAL A 45 16.42 14.37 3.21
C VAL A 45 16.65 15.00 4.59
N LEU A 46 16.62 14.17 5.63
CA LEU A 46 16.77 14.61 7.02
C LEU A 46 18.26 14.82 7.39
N HIS A 47 18.91 15.81 6.78
CA HIS A 47 20.32 16.13 7.02
C HIS A 47 20.59 16.53 8.48
N ASP A 48 19.69 17.34 9.05
CA ASP A 48 19.88 17.96 10.37
C ASP A 48 19.20 17.15 11.50
N HIS A 49 18.69 15.95 11.21
CA HIS A 49 18.00 15.07 12.16
C HIS A 49 18.59 13.65 12.19
N PRO A 50 19.88 13.48 12.57
CA PRO A 50 20.52 12.17 12.69
C PRO A 50 19.89 11.30 13.80
N GLU A 51 19.26 11.90 14.80
CA GLU A 51 18.61 11.25 15.93
C GLU A 51 17.31 10.51 15.56
N ILE A 52 16.69 10.87 14.43
CA ILE A 52 15.46 10.21 13.96
C ILE A 52 15.85 8.88 13.33
N LEU A 53 15.42 7.76 13.91
CA LEU A 53 15.67 6.40 13.39
C LEU A 53 17.16 6.17 13.02
N PRO A 54 18.10 6.32 13.97
CA PRO A 54 19.53 6.29 13.70
C PRO A 54 20.01 4.91 13.22
N GLY A 55 19.27 3.84 13.54
CA GLY A 55 19.53 2.48 13.06
C GLY A 55 18.84 2.15 11.73
N GLY A 56 18.07 3.07 11.15
CA GLY A 56 17.26 2.80 9.96
C GLY A 56 16.06 1.90 10.25
N GLU A 57 15.52 1.98 11.46
CA GLU A 57 14.43 1.17 11.95
C GLU A 57 13.16 1.38 11.10
N SER A 58 12.33 0.35 11.03
CA SER A 58 10.96 0.47 10.55
C SER A 58 10.04 0.47 11.77
N VAL A 59 9.16 1.46 11.83
CA VAL A 59 8.27 1.67 12.97
C VAL A 59 6.83 1.57 12.48
N ASP A 60 6.01 0.88 13.26
CA ASP A 60 4.56 0.90 13.17
C ASP A 60 3.94 1.10 14.56
N ASP A 61 2.66 1.48 14.60
CA ASP A 61 1.91 1.63 15.84
C ASP A 61 0.72 0.67 15.94
N SER A 62 0.12 0.60 17.13
CA SER A 62 -1.01 -0.28 17.40
C SER A 62 -2.39 0.32 17.03
N ARG A 63 -2.43 1.36 16.18
CA ARG A 63 -3.71 1.99 15.78
C ARG A 63 -4.45 1.13 14.77
N PHE A 64 -5.77 1.30 14.68
CA PHE A 64 -6.56 0.63 13.64
C PHE A 64 -6.16 1.07 12.24
N VAL A 65 -5.96 2.38 12.04
CA VAL A 65 -5.24 2.92 10.89
C VAL A 65 -3.80 3.11 11.34
N VAL A 66 -2.98 2.10 11.08
CA VAL A 66 -1.58 2.04 11.50
C VAL A 66 -0.81 3.19 10.88
N ARG A 67 -0.07 3.93 11.70
CA ARG A 67 1.02 4.77 11.18
C ARG A 67 2.23 3.90 11.04
N TYR A 68 2.86 3.94 9.87
CA TYR A 68 4.07 3.19 9.60
C TYR A 68 5.08 4.10 8.91
N PHE A 69 6.33 4.07 9.35
CA PHE A 69 7.35 4.98 8.85
C PHE A 69 8.75 4.42 9.00
N ARG A 70 9.65 4.88 8.13
CA ARG A 70 11.07 4.53 8.14
C ARG A 70 11.88 5.56 7.37
N LYS A 71 13.20 5.58 7.57
CA LYS A 71 14.09 6.28 6.65
C LYS A 71 14.25 5.49 5.34
N SER A 72 14.18 6.19 4.22
CA SER A 72 14.62 5.71 2.91
C SER A 72 16.16 5.65 2.88
N LYS A 73 16.71 4.97 1.87
CA LYS A 73 18.17 4.78 1.73
C LYS A 73 18.93 6.11 1.61
N ASP A 74 18.32 7.13 1.01
CA ASP A 74 18.87 8.47 0.87
C ASP A 74 18.56 9.39 2.06
N GLY A 75 17.86 8.90 3.09
CA GLY A 75 17.67 9.62 4.37
C GLY A 75 16.38 10.44 4.47
N ARG A 76 15.41 10.27 3.58
CA ARG A 76 14.06 10.86 3.72
C ARG A 76 13.23 10.03 4.68
N LEU A 77 12.40 10.68 5.49
CA LEU A 77 11.37 9.99 6.25
C LEU A 77 10.22 9.63 5.32
N LEU A 78 10.01 8.32 5.11
CA LEU A 78 8.81 7.77 4.49
C LEU A 78 7.75 7.61 5.56
N PHE A 79 6.57 8.17 5.36
CA PHE A 79 5.51 8.16 6.35
C PHE A 79 4.17 7.79 5.72
N GLY A 80 3.63 6.65 6.14
CA GLY A 80 2.29 6.19 5.84
C GLY A 80 1.42 6.21 7.09
N GLY A 81 0.10 6.24 6.90
CA GLY A 81 -0.84 6.42 8.01
C GLY A 81 -2.21 6.96 7.60
N ARG A 82 -2.50 6.89 6.30
CA ARG A 82 -3.81 7.24 5.75
C ARG A 82 -4.29 6.14 4.82
N GLU A 83 -5.40 5.54 5.22
CA GLU A 83 -6.22 4.68 4.37
C GLU A 83 -7.45 5.49 3.95
N ALA A 84 -7.78 5.47 2.67
CA ALA A 84 -9.09 5.88 2.21
C ALA A 84 -9.88 4.62 1.85
N TYR A 85 -10.96 4.38 2.60
CA TYR A 85 -12.00 3.41 2.27
C TYR A 85 -12.98 4.00 1.23
N THR A 86 -12.46 4.86 0.34
CA THR A 86 -13.20 5.52 -0.74
C THR A 86 -12.37 5.44 -2.02
N ALA A 87 -13.03 5.51 -3.18
CA ALA A 87 -12.36 5.54 -4.48
C ALA A 87 -11.66 6.88 -4.78
N ASP A 88 -11.84 7.87 -3.91
CA ASP A 88 -11.37 9.24 -4.10
C ASP A 88 -9.85 9.35 -3.89
N ASN A 89 -9.20 10.01 -4.84
CA ASN A 89 -7.79 10.36 -4.75
C ASN A 89 -7.69 11.80 -4.20
N PRO A 90 -7.29 12.00 -2.93
CA PRO A 90 -7.15 13.34 -2.38
C PRO A 90 -6.09 14.09 -3.18
N ARG A 91 -6.40 15.31 -3.66
CA ARG A 91 -5.47 16.13 -4.45
C ARG A 91 -4.18 16.46 -3.70
N ASP A 92 -4.25 16.52 -2.37
CA ASP A 92 -3.09 16.70 -1.50
C ASP A 92 -3.28 15.95 -0.17
N ILE A 93 -2.27 15.16 0.21
CA ILE A 93 -2.22 14.42 1.48
C ILE A 93 -1.12 14.96 2.40
N SER A 94 -0.30 15.89 1.92
CA SER A 94 0.93 16.36 2.55
C SER A 94 0.67 17.03 3.88
N ALA A 95 -0.37 17.86 3.98
CA ALA A 95 -0.75 18.51 5.24
C ALA A 95 -1.13 17.51 6.34
N HIS A 96 -1.83 16.43 5.97
CA HIS A 96 -2.21 15.38 6.92
C HIS A 96 -0.99 14.58 7.39
N ILE A 97 -0.13 14.17 6.45
CA ILE A 97 1.09 13.42 6.76
C ILE A 97 2.02 14.26 7.63
N ARG A 98 2.24 15.55 7.28
CA ARG A 98 3.04 16.47 8.09
C ARG A 98 2.51 16.54 9.51
N ARG A 99 1.21 16.75 9.69
CA ARG A 99 0.61 16.76 11.04
C ARG A 99 0.91 15.47 11.82
N GLN A 100 0.77 14.30 11.21
CA GLN A 100 1.06 13.03 11.88
C GLN A 100 2.55 12.86 12.22
N ILE A 101 3.45 13.36 11.37
CA ILE A 101 4.89 13.43 11.64
C ILE A 101 5.13 14.30 12.88
N CYS A 102 4.56 15.51 12.94
CA CYS A 102 4.77 16.46 14.04
C CYS A 102 4.27 15.94 15.40
N GLU A 103 3.23 15.09 15.39
CA GLU A 103 2.73 14.43 16.61
C GLU A 103 3.74 13.44 17.20
N ILE A 104 4.70 12.94 16.41
CA ILE A 104 5.75 12.00 16.84
C ILE A 104 7.10 12.71 16.98
N TYR A 105 7.43 13.59 16.03
CA TYR A 105 8.66 14.36 15.94
C TYR A 105 8.34 15.86 15.88
N PRO A 106 8.13 16.53 17.03
CA PRO A 106 7.77 17.96 17.07
C PRO A 106 8.75 18.88 16.34
N ASP A 107 10.04 18.51 16.29
CA ASP A 107 11.09 19.27 15.62
C ASP A 107 10.93 19.29 14.08
N LEU A 108 10.08 18.42 13.52
CA LEU A 108 9.76 18.37 12.09
C LEU A 108 8.52 19.21 11.72
N THR A 109 8.14 20.20 12.53
CA THR A 109 6.89 20.96 12.34
C THR A 109 6.73 21.54 10.94
N ASP A 110 7.82 22.08 10.38
CA ASP A 110 7.83 22.72 9.06
C ASP A 110 8.47 21.86 7.97
N ILE A 111 8.63 20.56 8.21
CA ILE A 111 9.31 19.68 7.24
C ILE A 111 8.58 19.65 5.89
N GLU A 112 9.34 19.87 4.82
CA GLU A 112 8.82 19.79 3.47
C GLU A 112 8.48 18.35 3.11
N ILE A 113 7.28 18.13 2.56
CA ILE A 113 6.88 16.88 1.93
C ILE A 113 7.13 17.06 0.44
N THR A 114 8.12 16.34 -0.09
CA THR A 114 8.57 16.49 -1.48
C THR A 114 7.85 15.53 -2.42
N HIS A 115 7.34 14.41 -1.89
CA HIS A 115 6.62 13.41 -2.65
C HIS A 115 5.42 12.93 -1.86
N ALA A 116 4.32 12.67 -2.57
CA ALA A 116 3.13 12.03 -2.03
C ALA A 116 2.54 11.13 -3.11
N TRP A 117 2.26 9.89 -2.78
CA TRP A 117 1.66 8.94 -3.71
C TRP A 117 0.75 7.96 -2.99
N GLY A 118 -0.02 7.21 -3.77
CA GLY A 118 -0.89 6.16 -3.26
C GLY A 118 -1.00 4.99 -4.21
N GLY A 119 -1.54 3.90 -3.70
CA GLY A 119 -1.75 2.66 -4.44
C GLY A 119 -3.02 1.95 -3.98
N SER A 120 -3.46 0.96 -4.75
CA SER A 120 -4.49 0.04 -4.30
C SER A 120 -3.83 -1.14 -3.58
N VAL A 121 -4.31 -1.44 -2.38
CA VAL A 121 -4.00 -2.69 -1.68
C VAL A 121 -5.27 -3.54 -1.64
N GLY A 122 -5.14 -4.85 -1.78
CA GLY A 122 -6.29 -5.75 -1.74
C GLY A 122 -6.38 -6.36 -0.36
N ILE A 123 -7.49 -6.15 0.34
CA ILE A 123 -7.76 -6.73 1.66
C ILE A 123 -8.90 -7.74 1.58
N THR A 124 -8.96 -8.65 2.55
CA THR A 124 -10.09 -9.58 2.72
C THR A 124 -10.81 -9.27 4.03
N MET A 125 -12.09 -9.66 4.12
CA MET A 125 -12.86 -9.57 5.36
C MET A 125 -12.14 -10.18 6.58
N PRO A 126 -11.58 -11.41 6.52
CA PRO A 126 -10.85 -11.99 7.64
C PRO A 126 -9.43 -11.41 7.86
N ARG A 127 -8.97 -10.45 7.05
CA ARG A 127 -7.58 -9.93 7.08
C ARG A 127 -6.52 -11.04 6.94
N GLN A 128 -6.82 -12.02 6.09
CA GLN A 128 -5.91 -13.12 5.73
C GLN A 128 -5.81 -13.22 4.22
N PRO A 129 -4.67 -13.65 3.66
CA PRO A 129 -4.55 -13.87 2.23
C PRO A 129 -5.63 -14.83 1.71
N PHE A 130 -6.28 -14.44 0.63
CA PHE A 130 -7.20 -15.29 -0.10
C PHE A 130 -6.42 -16.11 -1.11
N CYS A 131 -6.21 -17.39 -0.80
CA CYS A 131 -5.56 -18.36 -1.67
C CYS A 131 -6.51 -19.53 -1.95
N ARG A 132 -6.84 -19.77 -3.22
CA ARG A 132 -7.80 -20.83 -3.59
C ARG A 132 -7.56 -21.33 -5.01
N GLU A 133 -7.83 -22.62 -5.24
CA GLU A 133 -8.11 -23.09 -6.60
C GLU A 133 -9.54 -22.70 -6.98
N VAL A 134 -9.67 -21.83 -7.99
CA VAL A 134 -10.96 -21.24 -8.41
C VAL A 134 -11.56 -21.97 -9.62
N MET A 135 -10.71 -22.64 -10.40
CA MET A 135 -11.06 -23.55 -11.49
C MET A 135 -9.98 -24.65 -11.54
N PRO A 136 -10.25 -25.85 -12.11
CA PRO A 136 -9.23 -26.88 -12.26
C PRO A 136 -7.96 -26.33 -12.93
N GLY A 137 -6.83 -26.40 -12.24
CA GLY A 137 -5.56 -25.88 -12.76
C GLY A 137 -5.33 -24.38 -12.54
N VAL A 138 -6.30 -23.63 -12.02
CA VAL A 138 -6.20 -22.18 -11.83
C VAL A 138 -6.29 -21.81 -10.36
N THR A 139 -5.19 -21.29 -9.84
CA THR A 139 -5.09 -20.79 -8.47
C THR A 139 -5.15 -19.27 -8.46
N THR A 140 -5.73 -18.70 -7.40
CA THR A 140 -5.72 -17.27 -7.13
C THR A 140 -5.00 -16.97 -5.83
N ILE A 141 -4.32 -15.82 -5.79
CA ILE A 141 -3.71 -15.25 -4.59
C ILE A 141 -3.97 -13.73 -4.53
N GLY A 142 -4.38 -13.24 -3.36
CA GLY A 142 -4.59 -11.82 -3.09
C GLY A 142 -4.97 -11.59 -1.65
N GLY A 143 -5.35 -10.35 -1.28
CA GLY A 143 -5.81 -10.09 0.09
C GLY A 143 -4.69 -9.94 1.11
N TYR A 144 -3.54 -9.41 0.70
CA TYR A 144 -2.35 -9.22 1.52
C TYR A 144 -2.44 -7.98 2.41
#